data_AF-A0A175K014-F1
#
_entry.id   AF-A0A175K014-F1
#
_cell.length_a   1.000
_cell.length_b   1.000
_cell.length_c   1.000
_cell.angle_alpha   90.00
_cell.angle_beta   90.00
_cell.angle_gamma   90.00
#
_symmetry.space_group_name_H-M   'P 1'
#
loop_
_entity.id
_entity.type
_entity.pdbx_description
1 polymer ?
#
loop_
_entity_poly.entity_id
_entity_poly.type
_entity_poly.pdbx_seq_one_letter_code
_entity_poly.pdbx_strand_id
1 'polypeptide(L)'
;MQLGYNEIMIVSKYFEDINDFINLEMGVKRFRGNMERFHFNPIPLNQHSRKLFPNIETFHIYNKENEIFEDGRIIKQIIWYDVSYSRYLEEKKEMNECKNIEYTEEDRNKYGNTIPIEVKSLGNRCFRWCGDINTN
;
A
#
# COMPACT_ATOMS: atom_id res chain seq x y z
N MET A 1 3.89 -20.55 27.26
CA MET A 1 3.74 -19.19 26.72
C MET A 1 2.33 -19.04 26.18
N GLN A 2 1.56 -18.06 26.65
CA GLN A 2 0.19 -17.83 26.18
C GLN A 2 0.18 -16.55 25.35
N LEU A 3 -0.17 -16.64 24.06
CA LEU A 3 -0.33 -15.46 23.20
C LEU A 3 -1.48 -14.59 23.72
N GLY A 4 -1.23 -13.28 23.82
CA GLY A 4 -2.20 -12.27 24.15
C GLY A 4 -2.72 -11.54 22.92
N TYR A 5 -3.47 -10.47 23.17
CA TYR A 5 -4.13 -9.67 22.16
C TYR A 5 -3.16 -8.91 21.25
N ASN A 6 -2.02 -8.46 21.76
CA ASN A 6 -1.06 -7.72 20.95
C ASN A 6 -0.24 -8.66 20.08
N GLU A 7 0.15 -9.80 20.64
CA GLU A 7 0.86 -10.85 19.91
C GLU A 7 0.00 -11.39 18.77
N ILE A 8 -1.30 -11.62 18.99
CA ILE A 8 -2.16 -12.11 17.91
C ILE A 8 -2.37 -11.08 16.81
N MET A 9 -2.44 -9.79 17.13
CA MET A 9 -2.48 -8.74 16.11
C MET A 9 -1.20 -8.71 15.28
N ILE A 10 -0.04 -8.87 15.92
CA ILE A 10 1.26 -8.94 15.22
C ILE A 10 1.31 -10.16 14.30
N VAL A 11 0.90 -11.34 14.78
CA VAL A 11 0.85 -12.56 13.98
C VAL A 11 -0.13 -12.42 12.81
N SER A 12 -1.30 -11.83 13.04
CA SER A 12 -2.33 -11.65 12.00
C SER A 12 -1.89 -10.75 10.84
N LYS A 13 -0.83 -9.94 10.99
CA LYS A 13 -0.26 -9.17 9.87
C LYS A 13 0.43 -10.05 8.83
N TYR A 14 0.70 -11.32 9.15
CA TYR A 14 1.30 -12.30 8.25
C TYR A 14 0.27 -13.25 7.63
N PHE A 15 -1.02 -13.03 7.89
CA PHE A 15 -2.09 -13.76 7.21
C PHE A 15 -2.17 -13.33 5.74
N GLU A 16 -2.49 -14.28 4.87
CA GLU A 16 -2.48 -14.07 3.42
C GLU A 16 -3.89 -13.82 2.88
N ASP A 17 -4.91 -14.38 3.56
CA ASP A 17 -6.29 -14.25 3.14
C ASP A 17 -7.25 -13.90 4.28
N ILE A 18 -8.49 -13.56 3.92
CA ILE A 18 -9.54 -13.23 4.90
C ILE A 18 -9.99 -14.44 5.73
N ASN A 19 -9.88 -15.66 5.19
CA ASN A 19 -10.26 -16.87 5.90
C ASN A 19 -9.33 -17.14 7.09
N ASP A 20 -8.05 -16.78 7.02
CA ASP A 20 -7.13 -16.86 8.16
C ASP A 20 -7.66 -16.06 9.37
N PHE A 21 -8.14 -14.83 9.13
CA PHE A 21 -8.76 -13.99 10.17
C PHE A 21 -10.06 -14.60 10.68
N ILE A 22 -10.93 -15.04 9.77
CA ILE A 22 -12.22 -15.64 10.13
C ILE A 22 -12.00 -16.91 10.98
N ASN A 23 -11.09 -17.79 10.54
CA ASN A 23 -10.76 -19.03 11.23
C ASN A 23 -10.17 -18.77 12.62
N LEU A 24 -9.31 -17.75 12.75
CA LEU A 24 -8.76 -17.34 14.04
C LEU A 24 -9.87 -16.94 15.02
N GLU A 25 -10.76 -16.04 14.61
CA GLU A 25 -11.82 -15.54 15.50
C GLU A 25 -12.91 -16.58 15.80
N MET A 26 -13.20 -17.46 14.83
CA MET A 26 -14.14 -18.56 15.02
C MET A 26 -13.56 -19.66 15.93
N GLY A 27 -12.30 -20.04 15.70
CA GLY A 27 -11.63 -21.14 16.40
C GLY A 27 -11.16 -20.78 17.81
N VAL A 28 -10.82 -19.51 18.06
CA VAL A 28 -10.29 -19.05 19.34
C VAL A 28 -11.14 -17.91 19.89
N LYS A 29 -12.19 -18.25 20.64
CA LYS A 29 -13.23 -17.29 21.12
C LYS A 29 -12.68 -16.03 21.79
N ARG A 30 -11.56 -16.14 22.51
CA ARG A 30 -10.91 -15.00 23.17
C ARG A 30 -10.32 -13.97 22.19
N PHE A 31 -10.17 -14.31 20.91
CA PHE A 31 -9.66 -13.40 19.88
C PHE A 31 -10.76 -12.90 18.94
N ARG A 32 -12.04 -13.11 19.27
CA ARG A 32 -13.15 -12.47 18.54
C ARG A 32 -13.02 -10.95 18.59
N GLY A 33 -13.32 -10.29 17.48
CA GLY A 33 -13.13 -8.84 17.31
C GLY A 33 -11.69 -8.42 17.05
N ASN A 34 -10.79 -9.35 16.69
CA ASN A 34 -9.41 -9.01 16.35
C ASN A 34 -9.34 -8.13 15.08
N MET A 35 -10.16 -8.40 14.06
CA MET A 35 -10.25 -7.60 12.84
C MET A 35 -10.67 -6.14 13.11
N GLU A 36 -11.54 -5.91 14.10
CA GLU A 36 -11.97 -4.55 14.48
C GLU A 36 -10.83 -3.69 15.06
N ARG A 37 -9.74 -4.32 15.51
CA ARG A 37 -8.58 -3.62 16.12
C ARG A 37 -7.60 -3.09 15.08
N PHE A 38 -7.79 -3.42 13.81
CA PHE A 38 -6.95 -2.94 12.72
C PHE A 38 -7.39 -1.54 12.27
N HIS A 39 -6.44 -0.61 12.30
CA HIS A 39 -6.59 0.73 11.73
C HIS A 39 -6.02 0.85 10.30
N PHE A 40 -5.48 -0.25 9.78
CA PHE A 40 -5.03 -0.40 8.41
C PHE A 40 -5.38 -1.80 7.91
N ASN A 41 -5.62 -1.96 6.61
CA ASN A 41 -5.88 -3.28 6.05
C ASN A 41 -4.59 -4.11 6.02
N PRO A 42 -4.55 -5.30 6.66
CA PRO A 42 -3.38 -6.17 6.63
C PRO A 42 -3.22 -6.94 5.32
N ILE A 43 -4.32 -7.07 4.56
CA ILE A 43 -4.41 -7.75 3.27
C ILE A 43 -5.17 -6.85 2.27
N PRO A 44 -5.09 -7.10 0.95
CA PRO A 44 -6.00 -6.50 -0.02
C PRO A 44 -7.46 -6.80 0.35
N LEU A 45 -8.33 -5.80 0.25
CA LEU A 45 -9.75 -5.94 0.59
C LEU A 45 -10.62 -5.91 -0.65
N ASN A 46 -11.76 -6.61 -0.56
CA ASN A 46 -12.86 -6.54 -1.50
C ASN A 46 -14.13 -6.13 -0.75
N GLN A 47 -15.23 -5.94 -1.47
CA GLN A 47 -16.53 -5.55 -0.87
C GLN A 47 -16.98 -6.42 0.32
N HIS A 48 -16.63 -7.72 0.34
CA HIS A 48 -16.95 -8.60 1.45
C HIS A 48 -16.02 -8.37 2.64
N SER A 49 -14.69 -8.46 2.43
CA SER A 49 -13.72 -8.35 3.53
C SER A 49 -13.64 -6.94 4.12
N ARG A 50 -13.93 -5.88 3.34
CA ARG A 50 -14.01 -4.51 3.82
C ARG A 50 -14.96 -4.34 5.01
N LYS A 51 -16.08 -5.07 5.01
CA LYS A 51 -17.10 -5.00 6.08
C LYS A 51 -16.60 -5.58 7.41
N LEU A 52 -15.60 -6.46 7.37
CA LEU A 52 -15.04 -7.13 8.54
C LEU A 52 -13.98 -6.27 9.25
N PHE A 53 -13.43 -5.26 8.59
CA PHE A 53 -12.44 -4.33 9.14
C PHE A 53 -12.99 -2.90 9.27
N PRO A 54 -13.96 -2.64 10.17
CA PRO A 54 -14.70 -1.38 10.21
C PRO A 54 -13.84 -0.15 10.51
N ASN A 55 -12.70 -0.31 11.21
CA ASN A 55 -11.93 0.80 11.78
C ASN A 55 -10.68 1.17 10.96
N ILE A 56 -10.62 0.76 9.68
CA ILE A 56 -9.53 1.16 8.77
C ILE A 56 -9.59 2.66 8.51
N GLU A 57 -8.48 3.32 8.82
CA GLU A 57 -8.22 4.74 8.57
C GLU A 57 -7.06 4.94 7.59
N THR A 58 -6.07 4.04 7.63
CA THR A 58 -4.95 3.99 6.67
C THR A 58 -5.14 2.84 5.69
N PHE A 59 -5.34 3.14 4.42
CA PHE A 59 -5.58 2.13 3.39
C PHE A 59 -4.31 1.82 2.59
N HIS A 60 -3.83 0.59 2.70
CA HIS A 60 -2.71 0.04 1.95
C HIS A 60 -3.22 -0.51 0.61
N ILE A 61 -2.66 0.02 -0.48
CA ILE A 61 -2.93 -0.42 -1.85
C ILE A 61 -1.71 -1.22 -2.33
N TYR A 62 -1.84 -2.54 -2.29
CA TYR A 62 -0.74 -3.46 -2.59
C TYR A 62 -0.51 -3.65 -4.08
N ASN A 63 -1.59 -3.66 -4.88
CA ASN A 63 -1.55 -3.79 -6.33
C ASN A 63 -2.50 -2.75 -6.97
N LYS A 64 -2.15 -2.28 -8.17
CA LYS A 64 -2.95 -1.35 -9.00
C LYS A 64 -4.35 -1.88 -9.32
N GLU A 65 -4.53 -3.20 -9.37
CA GLU A 65 -5.80 -3.87 -9.65
C GLU A 65 -6.69 -4.06 -8.40
N ASN A 66 -6.18 -3.75 -7.20
CA ASN A 66 -6.98 -3.90 -5.99
C ASN A 66 -8.10 -2.86 -5.92
N GLU A 67 -9.23 -3.26 -5.32
CA GLU A 67 -10.32 -2.33 -5.04
C GLU A 67 -9.85 -1.24 -4.07
N ILE A 68 -10.22 0.00 -4.38
CA ILE A 68 -10.01 1.17 -3.55
C ILE A 68 -11.36 1.59 -2.99
N PHE A 69 -11.38 2.02 -1.73
CA PHE A 69 -12.60 2.40 -1.03
C PHE A 69 -12.54 3.88 -0.66
N GLU A 70 -13.63 4.60 -0.95
CA GLU A 70 -13.82 6.01 -0.61
C GLU A 70 -15.08 6.16 0.24
N ASP A 71 -15.12 5.45 1.38
CA ASP A 71 -16.27 5.42 2.28
C ASP A 71 -16.24 6.53 3.36
N GLY A 72 -15.32 7.49 3.23
CA GLY A 72 -15.15 8.63 4.14
C GLY A 72 -14.45 8.29 5.46
N ARG A 73 -14.10 7.02 5.72
CA ARG A 73 -13.28 6.64 6.90
C ARG A 73 -11.79 6.62 6.60
N ILE A 74 -11.43 6.36 5.36
CA ILE A 74 -10.03 6.31 4.92
C ILE A 74 -9.53 7.75 4.80
N ILE A 75 -8.55 8.10 5.64
CA ILE A 75 -7.95 9.43 5.71
C ILE A 75 -6.53 9.47 5.14
N LYS A 76 -5.90 8.31 4.92
CA LYS A 76 -4.57 8.19 4.34
C LYS A 76 -4.46 6.96 3.47
N GLN A 77 -3.83 7.09 2.30
CA GLN A 77 -3.47 5.95 1.47
C GLN A 77 -1.96 5.72 1.43
N ILE A 78 -1.56 4.44 1.42
CA ILE A 78 -0.18 3.99 1.26
C ILE A 78 -0.12 3.05 0.06
N ILE A 79 0.56 3.47 -1.00
CA ILE A 79 0.67 2.76 -2.27
C ILE A 79 1.99 1.98 -2.31
N TRP A 80 1.92 0.67 -2.54
CA TRP A 80 3.09 -0.22 -2.52
C TRP A 80 3.61 -0.64 -3.89
N TYR A 81 2.78 -0.64 -4.93
CA TYR A 81 3.25 -0.95 -6.28
C TYR A 81 4.05 0.23 -6.86
N ASP A 82 4.74 -0.01 -7.97
CA ASP A 82 5.53 1.02 -8.66
C ASP A 82 4.64 2.13 -9.21
N VAL A 83 4.94 3.37 -8.81
CA VAL A 83 4.23 4.57 -9.22
C VAL A 83 5.17 5.46 -10.03
N SER A 84 4.79 5.84 -11.25
CA SER A 84 5.55 6.81 -12.06
C SER A 84 5.77 8.12 -11.29
N TYR A 85 6.89 8.81 -11.51
CA TYR A 85 7.19 10.06 -10.83
C TYR A 85 6.11 11.14 -11.03
N SER A 86 5.54 11.26 -12.24
CA SER A 86 4.42 12.17 -12.52
C SER A 86 3.23 11.89 -11.60
N ARG A 87 2.80 10.63 -11.51
CA ARG A 87 1.69 10.24 -10.63
C ARG A 87 2.04 10.46 -9.15
N TYR A 88 3.27 10.15 -8.72
CA TYR A 88 3.71 10.43 -7.36
C TYR A 88 3.49 11.91 -6.98
N LEU A 89 3.77 12.84 -7.90
CA LEU A 89 3.54 14.27 -7.63
C LEU A 89 2.05 14.63 -7.46
N GLU A 90 1.13 13.87 -8.07
CA GLU A 90 -0.31 14.02 -7.87
C GLU A 90 -0.72 13.44 -6.51
N GLU A 91 -0.32 12.21 -6.21
CA GLU A 91 -0.59 11.52 -4.95
C GLU A 91 -0.04 12.30 -3.74
N LYS A 92 1.13 12.94 -3.90
CA LYS A 92 1.74 13.79 -2.86
C LYS A 92 0.89 15.01 -2.50
N LYS A 93 0.12 15.57 -3.45
CA LYS A 93 -0.79 16.70 -3.19
C LYS A 93 -1.96 16.27 -2.32
N GLU A 94 -2.44 15.05 -2.53
CA GLU A 94 -3.49 14.41 -1.72
C GLU A 94 -2.95 13.82 -0.40
N MET A 95 -1.69 14.10 -0.05
CA MET A 95 -1.01 13.59 1.14
C MET A 95 -0.88 12.04 1.18
N ASN A 96 -1.01 11.39 0.03
CA ASN A 96 -0.80 9.95 -0.09
C ASN A 96 0.70 9.61 -0.08
N GLU A 97 1.02 8.40 0.39
CA GLU A 97 2.39 7.92 0.50
C GLU A 97 2.67 6.85 -0.57
N CYS A 98 3.61 7.12 -1.48
CA CYS A 98 4.07 6.13 -2.47
C CYS A 98 5.37 5.49 -1.97
N LYS A 99 5.37 4.16 -1.80
CA LYS A 99 6.55 3.43 -1.31
C LYS A 99 7.57 3.19 -2.42
N ASN A 100 7.15 3.02 -3.66
CA ASN A 100 8.04 2.74 -4.79
C ASN A 100 7.75 3.72 -5.92
N ILE A 101 8.71 4.61 -6.20
CA ILE A 101 8.58 5.65 -7.21
C ILE A 101 9.54 5.30 -8.35
N GLU A 102 8.97 5.10 -9.53
CA GLU A 102 9.69 4.77 -10.76
C GLU A 102 9.81 6.01 -11.64
N TYR A 103 11.00 6.31 -12.14
CA TYR A 103 11.20 7.36 -13.14
C TYR A 103 11.08 6.75 -14.54
N THR A 104 10.02 7.09 -15.25
CA THR A 104 9.70 6.49 -16.55
C THR A 104 10.32 7.28 -17.70
N GLU A 105 10.26 6.74 -18.92
CA GLU A 105 10.63 7.49 -20.12
C GLU A 105 9.74 8.73 -20.31
N GLU A 106 8.46 8.64 -19.97
CA GLU A 106 7.52 9.76 -20.02
C GLU A 106 7.91 10.85 -19.03
N ASP A 107 8.31 10.46 -17.81
CA ASP A 107 8.83 11.39 -16.81
C ASP A 107 10.11 12.07 -17.30
N ARG A 108 11.06 11.32 -17.89
CA ARG A 108 12.27 11.90 -18.49
C ARG A 108 11.93 12.92 -19.58
N ASN A 109 11.00 12.61 -20.47
CA ASN A 109 10.60 13.51 -21.54
C ASN A 109 9.96 14.81 -20.99
N LYS A 110 9.37 14.75 -19.79
CA LYS A 110 8.69 15.88 -19.14
C LYS A 110 9.58 16.69 -18.21
N TYR A 111 10.42 16.05 -17.42
CA TYR A 111 11.23 16.67 -16.35
C TYR A 111 12.73 16.66 -16.64
N GLY A 112 13.17 15.97 -17.69
CA GLY A 112 14.57 15.92 -18.13
C GLY A 112 15.35 14.73 -17.61
N ASN A 113 16.68 14.79 -17.75
CA ASN A 113 17.58 13.67 -17.48
C ASN A 113 18.06 13.57 -16.02
N THR A 114 17.67 14.53 -15.17
CA THR A 114 18.05 14.53 -13.76
C THR A 114 17.05 13.69 -12.98
N ILE A 115 17.53 12.61 -12.35
CA ILE A 115 16.68 11.72 -11.54
C ILE A 115 16.38 12.40 -10.19
N PRO A 116 15.10 12.60 -9.83
CA PRO A 116 14.71 13.12 -8.52
C PRO A 116 15.11 12.18 -7.37
N ILE A 117 15.46 12.73 -6.20
CA ILE A 117 15.94 11.95 -5.04
C ILE A 117 14.90 10.99 -4.47
N GLU A 118 13.61 11.27 -4.69
CA GLU A 118 12.52 10.40 -4.25
C GLU A 118 12.37 9.12 -5.08
N VAL A 119 12.96 9.08 -6.28
CA VAL A 119 12.90 7.93 -7.20
C VAL A 119 13.74 6.77 -6.66
N LYS A 120 13.19 5.56 -6.74
CA LYS A 120 13.83 4.32 -6.30
C LYS A 120 14.18 3.36 -7.44
N SER A 121 13.54 3.51 -8.60
CA SER A 121 13.72 2.64 -9.75
C SER A 121 13.59 3.43 -11.07
N LEU A 122 14.11 2.85 -12.15
CA LEU A 122 14.02 3.42 -13.49
C LEU A 122 13.17 2.52 -14.37
N GLY A 123 12.25 3.15 -15.12
CA GLY A 123 11.40 2.47 -16.07
C GLY A 123 12.20 1.82 -17.21
N ASN A 124 11.56 0.84 -17.85
CA ASN A 124 12.16 0.12 -18.96
C ASN A 124 12.58 1.11 -20.07
N ARG A 125 13.85 1.05 -20.49
CA ARG A 125 14.44 1.94 -21.51
C ARG A 125 14.33 3.45 -21.17
N CYS A 126 14.12 3.81 -19.91
CA CYS A 126 13.97 5.21 -19.47
C CYS A 126 15.08 6.11 -20.01
N PHE A 127 16.33 5.63 -20.06
CA PHE A 127 17.48 6.37 -20.62
C PHE A 127 18.05 5.76 -21.90
N ARG A 128 17.29 4.92 -22.61
CA ARG A 128 17.76 4.38 -23.89
C ARG A 128 17.98 5.55 -24.86
N TRP A 129 19.15 5.56 -25.50
CA TRP A 129 19.60 6.63 -26.40
C TRP A 129 19.92 7.97 -25.73
N CYS A 130 20.04 8.00 -24.41
CA CYS A 130 20.52 9.17 -23.69
C CYS A 130 22.05 9.15 -23.59
N GLY A 131 22.69 10.25 -23.97
CA GLY A 131 24.15 10.40 -23.89
C GLY A 131 24.66 10.70 -22.49
N ASP A 132 23.85 11.38 -21.66
CA ASP A 132 24.22 11.85 -20.34
C ASP A 132 23.10 11.57 -19.32
N ILE A 133 23.46 11.06 -18.14
CA ILE A 133 22.56 10.84 -17.00
C ILE A 133 23.11 11.66 -15.84
N ASN A 134 22.26 12.50 -15.24
CA ASN A 134 22.60 13.26 -14.05
C ASN A 134 21.82 12.72 -12.85
N THR A 135 22.52 12.46 -11.75
CA THR A 135 21.92 12.13 -10.46
C THR A 135 22.10 13.33 -9.53
N ASN A 136 21.05 13.74 -8.82
CA ASN A 136 21.16 14.73 -7.74
C ASN A 136 21.88 14.17 -6.52
#